data_AF-A0A932JLG4-F1
#
_entry.id   AF-A0A932JLG4-F1
#
_cell.length_a   1.000
_cell.length_b   1.000
_cell.length_c   1.000
_cell.angle_alpha   90.00
_cell.angle_beta   90.00
_cell.angle_gamma   90.00
#
_symmetry.space_group_name_H-M   'P 1'
#
loop_
_entity.id
_entity.type
_entity.pdbx_description
1 polymer ?
#
loop_
_entity_poly.entity_id
_entity_poly.type
_entity_poly.pdbx_seq_one_letter_code
_entity_poly.pdbx_strand_id
1 'polypeptide(L)'
;LLKDINPGSASGGPNGFYTFKEKVYFAASSNGMNRELWMTDGTSTGTEMFIDLDNSDLTESAPQILGIMGDFMYFSAKGPTTGRELWKTDGTIQGTTMVKDVNPGADNGIFSTPNVSIPYYFKVINDKFIFGNYLGTP
;
A
#
# COMPACT_ATOMS: atom_id res chain seq x y z
N LEU A 1 -9.60 -21.93 5.97
CA LEU A 1 -8.16 -21.69 6.21
C LEU A 1 -7.69 -20.78 5.08
N LEU A 2 -6.95 -19.70 5.39
CA LEU A 2 -6.38 -18.82 4.37
C LEU A 2 -5.48 -19.61 3.41
N LYS A 3 -5.33 -19.14 2.18
CA LYS A 3 -4.36 -19.71 1.23
C LYS A 3 -2.96 -19.43 1.72
N ASP A 4 -2.08 -20.42 1.58
CA ASP A 4 -0.65 -20.16 1.66
C ASP A 4 -0.23 -19.34 0.43
N ILE A 5 0.04 -18.07 0.67
CA ILE A 5 0.41 -17.09 -0.36
C ILE A 5 1.90 -17.16 -0.73
N ASN A 6 2.72 -17.87 0.05
CA ASN A 6 4.14 -18.06 -0.22
C ASN A 6 4.58 -19.51 0.07
N PRO A 7 4.21 -20.47 -0.80
CA PRO A 7 4.52 -21.88 -0.57
C PRO A 7 6.03 -22.13 -0.63
N GLY A 8 6.63 -22.56 0.49
CA GLY A 8 8.07 -22.82 0.61
C GLY A 8 8.60 -22.53 2.02
N SER A 9 9.92 -22.40 2.18
CA SER A 9 10.56 -21.97 3.44
C SER A 9 10.60 -20.45 3.62
N ALA A 10 10.11 -19.69 2.64
CA ALA A 10 10.03 -18.24 2.67
C ALA A 10 8.76 -17.78 3.40
N SER A 11 8.88 -16.82 4.32
CA SER A 11 7.71 -16.19 4.94
C SER A 11 7.10 -15.18 3.97
N GLY A 12 5.79 -15.25 3.71
CA GLY A 12 5.05 -14.20 2.99
C GLY A 12 4.90 -12.89 3.78
N GLY A 13 5.33 -12.88 5.05
CA GLY A 13 5.40 -11.70 5.92
C GLY A 13 4.16 -10.82 5.94
N PRO A 14 2.92 -11.36 6.02
CA PRO A 14 1.73 -10.53 5.96
C PRO A 14 1.65 -9.60 7.18
N ASN A 15 1.39 -8.32 6.94
CA ASN A 15 1.27 -7.32 8.01
C ASN A 15 0.27 -6.22 7.65
N GLY A 16 -0.12 -5.44 8.66
CA GLY A 16 -1.04 -4.31 8.49
C GLY A 16 -2.42 -4.77 8.02
N PHE A 17 -3.05 -5.67 8.78
CA PHE A 17 -4.39 -6.17 8.48
C PHE A 17 -5.46 -5.13 8.77
N TYR A 18 -6.32 -4.83 7.80
CA TYR A 18 -7.48 -3.96 7.93
C TYR A 18 -8.72 -4.58 7.32
N THR A 19 -9.84 -4.53 8.03
CA THR A 19 -11.14 -4.92 7.47
C THR A 19 -11.76 -3.75 6.73
N PHE A 20 -12.11 -3.93 5.46
CA PHE A 20 -12.76 -2.94 4.62
C PHE A 20 -13.71 -3.64 3.64
N LYS A 21 -14.96 -3.18 3.56
CA LYS A 21 -16.03 -3.77 2.72
C LYS A 21 -16.06 -5.32 2.78
N GLU A 22 -16.13 -5.83 4.01
CA GLU A 22 -16.23 -7.28 4.34
C GLU A 22 -15.01 -8.14 3.95
N LYS A 23 -13.94 -7.52 3.47
CA LYS A 23 -12.66 -8.18 3.17
C LYS A 23 -11.58 -7.73 4.12
N VAL A 24 -10.53 -8.53 4.26
CA VAL A 24 -9.30 -8.13 4.96
C VAL A 24 -8.24 -7.79 3.94
N TYR A 25 -7.70 -6.58 4.03
CA TYR A 25 -6.57 -6.09 3.23
C TYR A 25 -5.30 -6.13 4.07
N PHE A 26 -4.19 -6.51 3.46
CA PHE A 26 -2.89 -6.61 4.13
C PHE A 26 -1.76 -6.54 3.11
N ALA A 27 -0.58 -6.16 3.55
CA ALA A 27 0.60 -6.17 2.70
C ALA A 27 1.32 -7.51 2.84
N ALA A 28 1.70 -8.15 1.73
CA ALA A 28 2.41 -9.43 1.76
C ALA A 28 3.27 -9.63 0.50
N SER A 29 4.29 -10.47 0.62
CA SER A 29 5.08 -10.96 -0.51
C SER A 29 4.67 -12.38 -0.88
N SER A 30 4.85 -12.72 -2.16
CA SER A 30 4.69 -14.09 -2.67
C SER A 30 5.92 -14.48 -3.48
N ASN A 31 6.14 -15.77 -3.71
CA ASN A 31 7.31 -16.28 -4.45
C ASN A 31 7.57 -15.50 -5.74
N GLY A 32 8.74 -14.84 -5.80
CA GLY A 32 9.19 -14.07 -6.96
C GLY A 32 8.55 -12.69 -7.15
N MET A 33 7.65 -12.26 -6.25
CA MET A 33 7.02 -10.94 -6.27
C MET A 33 7.39 -10.13 -5.03
N ASN A 34 7.52 -8.83 -5.22
CA ASN A 34 7.75 -7.87 -4.14
C ASN A 34 6.50 -7.75 -3.24
N ARG A 35 6.59 -6.97 -2.16
CA ARG A 35 5.48 -6.82 -1.20
C ARG A 35 4.42 -5.90 -1.78
N GLU A 36 3.27 -6.49 -2.05
CA GLU A 36 2.11 -5.85 -2.67
C GLU A 36 0.90 -5.82 -1.73
N LEU A 37 -0.20 -5.21 -2.18
CA LEU A 37 -1.45 -5.16 -1.42
C LEU A 37 -2.28 -6.38 -1.78
N TRP A 38 -2.65 -7.17 -0.77
CA TRP A 38 -3.45 -8.38 -0.88
C TRP A 38 -4.81 -8.20 -0.23
N MET A 39 -5.77 -9.02 -0.62
CA MET A 39 -7.07 -9.12 0.01
C MET A 39 -7.50 -10.57 0.26
N THR A 40 -8.34 -10.77 1.26
CA THR A 40 -8.96 -12.07 1.57
C THR A 40 -10.38 -11.92 2.08
N ASP A 41 -11.26 -12.86 1.73
CA ASP A 41 -12.59 -13.07 2.32
C ASP A 41 -12.56 -14.12 3.46
N GLY A 42 -11.37 -14.58 3.86
CA GLY A 42 -11.18 -15.64 4.86
C GLY A 42 -11.14 -17.06 4.28
N THR A 43 -11.39 -17.22 2.98
CA THR A 43 -11.25 -18.49 2.26
C THR A 43 -9.91 -18.57 1.53
N SER A 44 -9.46 -19.78 1.23
CA SER A 44 -8.26 -19.95 0.40
C SER A 44 -8.47 -19.44 -1.03
N THR A 45 -9.64 -19.67 -1.61
CA THR A 45 -9.96 -19.23 -2.97
C THR A 45 -10.04 -17.70 -3.07
N GLY A 46 -10.64 -17.04 -2.08
CA GLY A 46 -10.78 -15.58 -2.04
C GLY A 46 -9.55 -14.84 -1.50
N THR A 47 -8.42 -15.53 -1.29
CA THR A 47 -7.15 -14.91 -0.91
C THR A 47 -6.29 -14.68 -2.15
N GLU A 48 -6.15 -13.43 -2.55
CA GLU A 48 -5.47 -13.04 -3.78
C GLU A 48 -4.79 -11.68 -3.66
N MET A 49 -3.84 -11.42 -4.57
CA MET A 49 -3.25 -10.10 -4.70
C MET A 49 -4.36 -9.14 -5.14
N PHE A 50 -4.52 -8.05 -4.38
CA PHE A 50 -5.46 -7.01 -4.75
C PHE A 50 -4.87 -6.19 -5.88
N ILE A 51 -3.72 -5.55 -5.65
CA ILE A 51 -3.07 -4.73 -6.66
C ILE A 51 -1.56 -4.78 -6.50
N ASP A 52 -0.89 -4.88 -7.64
CA ASP A 52 0.52 -4.54 -7.82
C ASP A 52 0.60 -3.11 -8.33
N LEU A 53 1.23 -2.22 -7.54
CA LEU A 53 1.33 -0.80 -7.89
C LEU A 53 2.63 -0.43 -8.59
N ASP A 54 3.65 -1.28 -8.56
CA ASP A 54 4.94 -1.07 -9.21
C ASP A 54 5.24 -2.26 -10.11
N ASN A 55 4.64 -2.21 -11.30
CA ASN A 55 4.74 -3.25 -12.33
C ASN A 55 6.14 -3.39 -12.96
N SER A 56 7.16 -2.73 -12.41
CA SER A 56 8.51 -2.77 -12.97
C SER A 56 9.31 -4.00 -12.53
N ASP A 57 8.84 -4.80 -11.58
CA ASP A 57 9.53 -5.93 -10.92
C ASP A 57 10.88 -5.56 -10.24
N LEU A 58 11.39 -4.35 -10.46
CA LEU A 58 12.69 -3.88 -9.98
C LEU A 58 12.63 -3.30 -8.57
N THR A 59 11.45 -2.90 -8.08
CA THR A 59 11.26 -2.30 -6.75
C THR A 59 9.97 -2.72 -6.05
N GLU A 60 9.93 -2.57 -4.72
CA GLU A 60 8.81 -2.93 -3.85
C GLU A 60 7.80 -1.76 -3.74
N SER A 61 6.51 -2.00 -4.01
CA SER A 61 5.44 -1.02 -3.69
C SER A 61 5.34 -0.76 -2.19
N ALA A 62 5.55 -1.81 -1.39
CA ALA A 62 5.61 -1.81 0.06
C ALA A 62 4.38 -1.12 0.71
N PRO A 63 3.15 -1.55 0.42
CA PRO A 63 1.98 -0.85 0.89
C PRO A 63 1.90 -0.82 2.42
N GLN A 64 1.46 0.33 2.93
CA GLN A 64 1.15 0.54 4.34
C GLN A 64 -0.25 1.12 4.43
N ILE A 65 -1.20 0.31 4.92
CA ILE A 65 -2.57 0.77 5.13
C ILE A 65 -2.57 1.77 6.29
N LEU A 66 -3.12 2.95 6.02
CA LEU A 66 -3.14 4.08 6.94
C LEU A 66 -4.48 4.15 7.69
N GLY A 67 -5.59 3.87 6.99
CA GLY A 67 -6.91 3.74 7.61
C GLY A 67 -8.06 3.94 6.60
N ILE A 68 -9.27 4.10 7.14
CA ILE A 68 -10.52 4.17 6.37
C ILE A 68 -11.25 5.46 6.70
N MET A 69 -11.84 6.12 5.70
CA MET A 69 -12.75 7.26 5.88
C MET A 69 -13.82 7.24 4.79
N GLY A 70 -15.07 7.22 5.24
CA GLY A 70 -16.21 7.01 4.35
C GLY A 70 -16.04 5.72 3.55
N ASP A 71 -16.22 5.83 2.24
CA ASP A 71 -16.23 4.69 1.32
C ASP A 71 -14.85 4.29 0.79
N PHE A 72 -13.77 4.84 1.35
CA PHE A 72 -12.40 4.63 0.86
C PHE A 72 -11.45 4.15 1.95
N MET A 73 -10.58 3.21 1.57
CA MET A 73 -9.39 2.85 2.32
C MET A 73 -8.19 3.63 1.75
N TYR A 74 -7.35 4.15 2.64
CA TYR A 74 -6.17 4.95 2.32
C TYR A 74 -4.91 4.22 2.75
N PHE A 75 -3.90 4.28 1.92
CA PHE A 75 -2.64 3.60 2.12
C PHE A 75 -1.50 4.37 1.45
N SER A 76 -0.27 4.16 1.90
CA SER A 76 0.91 4.67 1.21
C SER A 76 1.62 3.54 0.46
N ALA A 77 2.10 3.82 -0.74
CA ALA A 77 2.82 2.86 -1.58
C ALA A 77 3.67 3.58 -2.63
N LYS A 78 4.74 2.92 -3.09
CA LYS A 78 5.49 3.33 -4.27
C LYS A 78 4.68 3.00 -5.53
N GLY A 79 4.72 3.86 -6.54
CA GLY A 79 4.15 3.60 -7.86
C GLY A 79 5.23 3.35 -8.92
N PRO A 80 4.86 3.12 -10.19
CA PRO A 80 5.81 2.72 -11.23
C PRO A 80 6.84 3.80 -11.57
N THR A 81 6.43 5.07 -11.45
CA THR A 81 7.24 6.24 -11.80
C THR A 81 7.32 7.26 -10.67
N THR A 82 6.84 6.91 -9.47
CA THR A 82 6.76 7.82 -8.32
C THR A 82 7.44 7.22 -7.10
N GLY A 83 7.84 8.09 -6.17
CA GLY A 83 8.20 7.67 -4.82
C GLY A 83 7.00 7.10 -4.07
N ARG A 84 7.17 6.90 -2.75
CA ARG A 84 6.04 6.55 -1.89
C ARG A 84 5.05 7.71 -1.85
N GLU A 85 3.81 7.46 -2.25
CA GLU A 85 2.73 8.45 -2.31
C GLU A 85 1.50 7.99 -1.53
N LEU A 86 0.53 8.90 -1.36
CA LEU A 86 -0.77 8.61 -0.77
C LEU A 86 -1.76 8.11 -1.84
N TRP A 87 -2.30 6.92 -1.61
CA TRP A 87 -3.29 6.26 -2.46
C TRP A 87 -4.59 6.04 -1.71
N LYS A 88 -5.68 5.92 -2.48
CA LYS A 88 -6.98 5.48 -1.99
C LYS A 88 -7.55 4.38 -2.87
N THR A 89 -8.40 3.55 -2.30
CA THR A 89 -9.21 2.57 -3.03
C THR A 89 -10.63 2.53 -2.49
N ASP A 90 -11.60 2.35 -3.37
CA ASP A 90 -12.99 2.01 -3.00
C ASP A 90 -13.21 0.50 -2.86
N GLY A 91 -12.14 -0.31 -2.92
CA GLY A 91 -12.19 -1.76 -2.90
C GLY A 91 -12.20 -2.41 -4.28
N THR A 92 -12.11 -1.60 -5.35
CA THR A 92 -11.93 -2.05 -6.74
C THR A 92 -10.60 -1.58 -7.30
N ILE A 93 -10.07 -2.30 -8.30
CA ILE A 93 -8.84 -1.90 -9.00
C ILE A 93 -9.04 -0.57 -9.72
N GLN A 94 -10.19 -0.39 -10.37
CA GLN A 94 -10.52 0.84 -11.12
C GLN A 94 -10.67 2.06 -10.21
N GLY A 95 -11.19 1.88 -8.99
CA GLY A 95 -11.29 2.93 -7.98
C GLY A 95 -10.01 3.12 -7.16
N THR A 96 -8.94 2.38 -7.46
CA THR A 96 -7.64 2.56 -6.81
C THR A 96 -6.85 3.65 -7.52
N THR A 97 -6.68 4.80 -6.86
CA THR A 97 -6.11 6.01 -7.45
C THR A 97 -5.21 6.74 -6.46
N MET A 98 -4.20 7.42 -6.98
CA MET A 98 -3.38 8.32 -6.17
C MET A 98 -4.25 9.51 -5.74
N VAL A 99 -4.26 9.82 -4.44
CA VAL A 99 -5.09 10.92 -3.90
C VAL A 99 -4.52 12.27 -4.32
N LYS A 100 -3.19 12.38 -4.22
CA LYS A 100 -2.43 13.56 -4.57
C LYS A 100 -0.97 13.14 -4.69
N ASP A 101 -0.30 13.65 -5.71
CA ASP A 101 1.16 13.73 -5.72
C ASP A 101 1.53 14.82 -4.70
N VAL A 102 2.00 14.40 -3.53
CA VAL A 102 2.25 15.32 -2.42
C VAL A 102 3.57 16.08 -2.63
N ASN A 103 4.45 15.62 -3.54
CA ASN A 103 5.66 16.28 -4.00
C ASN A 103 5.92 16.04 -5.50
N PRO A 104 5.51 16.96 -6.40
CA PRO A 104 5.85 16.84 -7.81
C PRO A 104 7.37 16.96 -8.01
N GLY A 105 8.02 15.82 -8.21
CA GLY A 105 9.45 15.72 -8.41
C GLY A 105 9.86 14.30 -8.82
N ALA A 106 10.79 14.20 -9.77
CA ALA A 106 11.36 12.95 -10.26
C ALA A 106 12.34 12.34 -9.24
N ASP A 107 11.92 12.11 -8.00
CA ASP A 107 12.70 11.30 -7.09
C ASP A 107 12.45 9.84 -7.46
N ASN A 108 13.27 9.36 -8.39
CA ASN A 108 13.37 7.98 -8.86
C ASN A 108 13.67 6.96 -7.75
N GLY A 109 13.43 7.24 -6.47
CA GLY A 109 13.59 6.30 -5.37
C GLY A 109 14.99 5.67 -5.27
N ILE A 110 16.00 6.20 -5.96
CA ILE A 110 17.38 5.73 -5.88
C ILE A 110 18.01 6.45 -4.69
N PHE A 111 17.87 5.85 -3.50
CA PHE A 111 18.66 5.98 -2.26
C PHE A 111 19.66 7.14 -2.03
N SER A 112 19.46 8.35 -2.53
CA SER A 112 20.41 9.46 -2.32
C SER A 112 19.81 10.85 -2.12
N THR A 113 18.48 11.00 -2.10
CA THR A 113 17.83 12.24 -1.64
C THR A 113 16.92 11.95 -0.45
N PRO A 114 16.88 12.81 0.58
CA PRO A 114 16.16 12.54 1.83
C PRO A 114 14.64 12.78 1.71
N ASN A 115 14.13 12.98 0.49
CA ASN A 115 12.73 13.30 0.21
C ASN A 115 11.88 12.03 0.06
N VAL A 116 11.85 11.21 1.10
CA VAL A 116 10.87 10.12 1.19
C VAL A 116 9.58 10.71 1.75
N SER A 117 8.58 10.94 0.89
CA SER A 117 7.24 11.32 1.31
C SER A 117 6.57 10.11 1.97
N ILE A 118 6.83 9.93 3.27
CA ILE A 118 6.10 8.96 4.07
C ILE A 118 5.04 9.76 4.82
N PRO A 119 3.74 9.56 4.53
CA PRO A 119 2.69 10.08 5.39
C PRO A 119 2.89 9.50 6.80
N TYR A 120 3.31 10.34 7.74
CA TYR A 120 3.47 9.97 9.15
C TYR A 120 2.27 10.48 9.95
N TYR A 121 1.98 9.86 11.09
CA TYR A 121 0.89 10.26 11.99
C TYR A 121 -0.48 10.35 11.32
N PHE A 122 -0.90 9.28 10.64
CA PHE A 122 -2.23 9.23 10.06
C PHE A 122 -3.31 9.13 11.13
N LYS A 123 -4.27 10.05 11.11
CA LYS A 123 -5.45 10.03 11.97
C LYS A 123 -6.67 10.57 11.26
N VAL A 124 -7.82 9.94 11.50
CA VAL A 124 -9.13 10.42 11.05
C VAL A 124 -9.79 11.19 12.19
N ILE A 125 -10.19 12.43 11.94
CA ILE A 125 -10.95 13.25 12.91
C ILE A 125 -12.04 13.99 12.13
N ASN A 126 -13.31 13.78 12.50
CA ASN A 126 -14.47 14.46 11.90
C ASN A 126 -14.47 14.43 10.36
N ASP A 127 -14.33 13.22 9.79
CA ASP A 127 -14.26 13.00 8.33
C ASP A 127 -13.13 13.76 7.62
N LYS A 128 -12.05 14.06 8.34
CA LYS A 128 -10.82 14.61 7.79
C LYS A 128 -9.63 13.74 8.18
N PHE A 129 -8.72 13.57 7.24
CA PHE A 129 -7.41 13.03 7.55
C PHE A 129 -6.45 14.11 7.96
N ILE A 130 -5.68 13.78 9.00
CA ILE A 130 -4.51 14.52 9.41
C ILE A 130 -3.34 13.56 9.24
N PHE A 131 -2.33 14.03 8.52
CA PHE A 131 -1.05 13.35 8.38
C PHE A 131 0.04 14.43 8.31
N GLY A 132 1.19 14.11 8.87
CA GLY A 132 2.41 14.87 8.64
C GLY A 132 3.11 14.36 7.40
N ASN A 133 3.76 15.26 6.67
CA ASN A 133 4.75 14.89 5.66
C ASN A 133 6.12 15.17 6.25
N TYR A 134 6.97 14.16 6.26
CA TYR A 134 8.39 14.39 6.50
C TYR A 134 9.02 14.71 5.15
N LEU A 135 9.35 15.98 4.95
CA LEU A 135 10.28 16.40 3.92
C LEU A 135 11.65 16.34 4.59
N GLY A 136 12.57 15.50 4.10
CA GLY A 136 13.92 15.44 4.66
C GLY A 136 14.55 16.83 4.75
N THR A 137 15.44 17.03 5.72
CA THR A 137 16.23 18.27 5.76
C THR A 137 17.12 18.36 4.52
N PRO A 138 17.34 19.56 3.95
CA PRO A 138 18.24 19.78 2.81
C PRO A 138 19.64 19.18 3.00
#